data_AF-A0A7Y7B4K8-F1
#
_entry.id   AF-A0A7Y7B4K8-F1
#
_cell.length_a   1.000
_cell.length_b   1.000
_cell.length_c   1.000
_cell.angle_alpha   90.00
_cell.angle_beta   90.00
_cell.angle_gamma   90.00
#
_symmetry.space_group_name_H-M   'P 1'
#
loop_
_entity.id
_entity.type
_entity.pdbx_description
1 polymer ?
#
loop_
_entity_poly.entity_id
_entity_poly.type
_entity_poly.pdbx_seq_one_letter_code
_entity_poly.pdbx_strand_id
1 'polypeptide(L)'
;MDPGQRKRAIRALWIVGAVAVIAVVVTAWWRWDYRNHHARHTSLIDKVWLSDDDRTVSVETSWYPHCDGARPQLVAQESSGTVILRLERGMELKVPCDNEAGSINQVSVTLHSTLGSRRLVDASTGWDLKPSPR
;
A
#
# COMPACT_ATOMS: atom_id res chain seq x y z
N MET A 1 -28.66 25.71 -38.70
CA MET A 1 -28.02 25.78 -37.37
C MET A 1 -27.67 27.23 -37.10
N ASP A 2 -28.27 27.80 -36.06
CA ASP A 2 -28.17 29.23 -35.75
C ASP A 2 -26.73 29.60 -35.31
N PRO A 3 -26.09 30.65 -35.83
CA PRO A 3 -24.73 31.05 -35.44
C PRO A 3 -24.55 31.26 -33.93
N GLY A 4 -25.62 31.60 -33.20
CA GLY A 4 -25.63 31.69 -31.74
C GLY A 4 -25.51 30.34 -31.03
N GLN A 5 -26.13 29.28 -31.56
CA GLN A 5 -26.04 27.93 -30.98
C GLN A 5 -24.65 27.31 -31.17
N ARG A 6 -24.01 27.55 -32.32
CA ARG A 6 -22.67 27.02 -32.60
C ARG A 6 -21.61 27.60 -31.65
N LYS A 7 -21.70 28.89 -31.33
CA LYS A 7 -20.82 29.54 -30.35
C LYS A 7 -21.01 29.03 -28.92
N ARG A 8 -22.25 28.72 -28.51
CA ARG A 8 -22.55 28.12 -27.20
C ARG A 8 -22.02 26.69 -27.08
N ALA A 9 -22.19 25.88 -28.12
CA ALA A 9 -21.68 24.51 -28.16
C ALA A 9 -20.16 24.45 -28.06
N ILE A 10 -19.45 25.33 -28.79
CA ILE A 10 -17.97 25.40 -28.73
C ILE A 10 -17.51 25.80 -27.31
N ARG A 11 -18.15 26.80 -26.69
CA ARG A 11 -17.82 27.21 -25.31
C ARG A 11 -18.07 26.10 -24.30
N ALA A 12 -19.18 25.37 -24.43
CA ALA A 12 -19.48 24.24 -23.56
C ALA A 12 -18.41 23.14 -23.69
N LEU A 13 -17.95 22.86 -24.91
CA LEU A 13 -16.92 21.85 -25.16
C LEU A 13 -15.57 22.23 -24.54
N TRP A 14 -15.19 23.52 -24.61
CA TRP A 14 -14.01 24.04 -23.92
C TRP A 14 -14.11 23.96 -22.40
N ILE A 15 -15.27 24.28 -21.83
CA ILE A 15 -15.50 24.19 -20.38
C ILE A 15 -15.38 22.74 -19.91
N VAL A 16 -16.02 21.80 -20.60
CA VAL A 16 -15.94 20.37 -20.27
C VAL A 16 -14.51 19.85 -20.38
N GLY A 17 -13.79 20.23 -21.45
CA GLY A 17 -12.38 19.90 -21.61
C GLY A 17 -11.51 20.44 -20.47
N ALA A 18 -11.70 21.71 -20.09
CA ALA A 18 -10.96 22.32 -18.99
C ALA A 18 -11.24 21.63 -17.64
N VAL A 19 -12.51 21.31 -17.35
CA VAL A 19 -12.90 20.59 -16.13
C VAL A 19 -12.26 19.20 -16.09
N ALA A 20 -12.25 18.47 -17.22
CA ALA A 20 -11.62 17.16 -17.29
C ALA A 20 -10.11 17.22 -17.02
N VAL A 21 -9.41 18.20 -17.58
CA VAL A 21 -7.97 18.39 -17.34
C VAL A 21 -7.71 18.72 -15.87
N ILE A 22 -8.48 19.63 -15.27
CA ILE A 22 -8.34 19.98 -13.85
C ILE A 22 -8.58 18.75 -12.97
N ALA A 23 -9.60 17.94 -13.26
CA ALA A 23 -9.87 16.73 -12.49
C ALA A 23 -8.71 15.72 -12.54
N VAL A 24 -8.08 15.56 -13.71
CA VAL A 24 -6.89 14.69 -13.87
C VAL A 24 -5.69 15.24 -13.10
N VAL A 25 -5.45 16.55 -13.16
CA VAL A 25 -4.34 17.18 -12.43
C VAL A 25 -4.54 17.06 -10.92
N VAL A 26 -5.75 17.31 -10.42
CA VAL A 26 -6.08 17.20 -8.99
C VAL A 26 -5.92 15.75 -8.52
N THR A 27 -6.39 14.75 -9.27
CA THR A 27 -6.22 13.34 -8.90
C THR A 27 -4.76 12.89 -8.96
N ALA A 28 -3.99 13.35 -9.95
CA ALA A 28 -2.56 13.06 -10.04
C ALA A 28 -1.78 13.71 -8.88
N TRP A 29 -2.08 14.97 -8.56
CA TRP A 29 -1.46 15.68 -7.45
C TRP A 29 -1.83 15.05 -6.11
N TRP A 30 -3.10 14.74 -5.86
CA TRP A 30 -3.54 14.10 -4.63
C TRP A 30 -2.89 12.71 -4.45
N ARG A 31 -2.74 11.95 -5.53
CA ARG A 31 -2.00 10.68 -5.50
C ARG A 31 -0.52 10.87 -5.20
N TRP A 32 0.10 11.93 -5.72
CA TRP A 32 1.51 12.25 -5.47
C TRP A 32 1.75 12.77 -4.06
N ASP A 33 0.87 13.65 -3.57
CA ASP A 33 0.88 14.20 -2.22
C ASP A 33 0.68 13.12 -1.17
N TYR A 34 -0.31 12.23 -1.39
CA TYR A 34 -0.51 11.04 -0.55
C TYR A 34 0.76 10.19 -0.47
N ARG A 35 1.43 9.95 -1.61
CA ARG A 35 2.70 9.20 -1.68
C ARG A 35 3.87 9.88 -0.97
N ASN A 36 3.97 11.22 -1.01
CA ASN A 36 5.12 11.95 -0.47
C ASN A 36 4.96 12.36 1.00
N HIS A 37 3.74 12.65 1.45
CA HIS A 37 3.49 13.04 2.83
C HIS A 37 3.30 11.83 3.76
N HIS A 38 2.93 10.66 3.23
CA HIS A 38 2.93 9.41 4.01
C HIS A 38 4.30 8.69 4.00
N ALA A 39 5.29 9.19 3.24
CA ALA A 39 6.66 8.67 3.22
C ALA A 39 7.45 8.85 4.54
N ARG A 40 6.86 9.51 5.55
CA ARG A 40 7.42 9.57 6.91
C ARG A 40 7.05 8.37 7.79
N HIS A 41 6.21 7.46 7.30
CA HIS A 41 6.07 6.15 7.89
C HIS A 41 7.13 5.26 7.25
N THR A 42 8.19 4.97 8.00
CA THR A 42 9.15 3.92 7.68
C THR A 42 8.36 2.66 7.31
N SER A 43 8.51 2.15 6.08
CA SER A 43 7.90 0.88 5.70
C SER A 43 8.25 -0.13 6.78
N LEU A 44 7.23 -0.73 7.40
CA LEU A 44 7.43 -1.82 8.36
C LEU A 44 7.81 -3.12 7.65
N ILE A 45 7.84 -3.09 6.32
CA ILE A 45 8.11 -4.21 5.42
C ILE A 45 9.35 -3.86 4.61
N ASP A 46 10.52 -4.26 5.09
CA ASP A 46 11.80 -4.01 4.40
C ASP A 46 12.13 -5.13 3.41
N LYS A 47 12.00 -6.39 3.84
CA LYS A 47 12.21 -7.57 3.00
C LYS A 47 10.94 -8.40 2.89
N VAL A 48 10.62 -8.75 1.65
CA VAL A 48 9.48 -9.58 1.29
C VAL A 48 9.98 -10.81 0.54
N TRP A 49 9.52 -11.98 0.96
CA TRP A 49 9.74 -13.23 0.25
C TRP A 49 8.42 -13.77 -0.26
N LEU A 50 8.49 -14.39 -1.42
CA LEU A 50 7.39 -15.11 -2.02
C LEU A 50 7.79 -16.57 -2.16
N SER A 51 6.93 -17.46 -1.71
CA SER A 51 7.11 -18.90 -1.89
C SER A 51 7.04 -19.30 -3.36
N ASP A 52 7.60 -20.47 -3.68
CA ASP A 52 7.61 -21.04 -5.04
C ASP A 52 6.21 -21.30 -5.61
N ASP A 53 5.22 -21.54 -4.74
CA ASP A 53 3.81 -21.68 -5.13
C ASP A 53 3.11 -20.34 -5.40
N ASP A 54 3.84 -19.23 -5.28
CA ASP A 54 3.40 -17.87 -5.59
C ASP A 54 2.21 -17.41 -4.72
N ARG A 55 1.98 -18.06 -3.57
CA ARG A 55 0.83 -17.77 -2.69
C ARG A 55 1.21 -17.32 -1.30
N THR A 56 2.38 -17.66 -0.80
CA THR A 56 2.78 -17.31 0.57
C THR A 56 3.74 -16.15 0.53
N VAL A 57 3.28 -15.01 1.03
CA VAL A 57 4.09 -13.82 1.21
C VAL A 57 4.61 -13.79 2.63
N SER A 58 5.91 -13.60 2.80
CA SER A 58 6.55 -13.51 4.11
C SER A 58 7.33 -12.23 4.25
N VAL A 59 7.38 -11.64 5.45
CA VAL A 59 8.17 -10.45 5.76
C VAL A 59 8.90 -10.62 7.09
N GLU A 60 10.05 -9.97 7.22
CA GLU A 60 10.80 -9.89 8.48
C GLU A 60 10.27 -8.70 9.27
N THR A 61 9.99 -8.92 10.55
CA THR A 61 9.68 -7.84 11.49
C THR A 61 10.35 -8.15 12.82
N SER A 62 10.80 -7.11 13.50
CA SER A 62 11.12 -7.21 14.91
C SER A 62 9.84 -7.14 15.75
N TRP A 63 9.81 -7.91 16.82
CA TRP A 63 8.87 -7.76 17.93
C TRP A 63 9.53 -8.23 19.23
N TYR A 64 8.92 -7.89 20.36
CA TYR A 64 9.31 -8.31 21.70
C TYR A 64 8.19 -9.17 22.28
N PRO A 65 8.29 -10.52 22.30
CA PRO A 65 7.17 -11.39 22.67
C PRO A 65 6.62 -11.13 24.07
N HIS A 66 7.45 -10.60 24.97
CA HIS A 66 7.12 -10.38 26.38
C HIS A 66 6.70 -8.93 26.68
N CYS A 67 6.89 -8.02 25.74
CA CYS A 67 6.46 -6.62 25.88
C CYS A 67 5.30 -6.25 24.96
N ASP A 68 5.33 -6.77 23.74
CA ASP A 68 4.29 -6.49 22.76
C ASP A 68 3.05 -7.30 23.16
N GLY A 69 1.94 -6.59 23.39
CA GLY A 69 0.69 -7.23 23.85
C GLY A 69 0.13 -8.25 22.85
N ALA A 70 0.57 -8.22 21.59
CA ALA A 70 0.26 -9.24 20.60
C ALA A 70 1.34 -9.35 19.53
N ARG A 71 1.50 -10.58 19.04
CA ARG A 71 2.30 -10.93 17.86
C ARG A 71 1.84 -10.10 16.64
N PRO A 72 2.74 -9.34 15.98
CA PRO A 72 2.46 -8.78 14.67
C PRO A 72 1.89 -9.79 13.67
N GLN A 73 0.87 -9.36 12.94
CA GLN A 73 0.21 -10.15 11.92
C GLN A 73 0.40 -9.50 10.56
N LEU A 74 0.71 -10.31 9.56
CA LEU A 74 0.72 -9.87 8.17
C LEU A 74 -0.66 -10.14 7.58
N VAL A 75 -1.29 -9.09 7.06
CA VAL A 75 -2.63 -9.16 6.46
C VAL A 75 -2.51 -8.78 4.99
N ALA A 76 -3.20 -9.53 4.13
CA ALA A 76 -3.28 -9.24 2.70
C ALA A 76 -4.72 -8.89 2.31
N GLN A 77 -4.89 -7.76 1.64
CA GLN A 77 -6.12 -7.39 0.98
C GLN A 77 -5.96 -7.60 -0.52
N GLU A 78 -6.71 -8.57 -1.05
CA GLU A 78 -6.60 -8.98 -2.45
C GLU A 78 -7.62 -8.27 -3.35
N SER A 79 -7.16 -7.91 -4.55
CA SER A 79 -7.97 -7.40 -5.66
C SER A 79 -7.45 -8.01 -6.96
N SER A 80 -8.20 -7.85 -8.05
CA SER A 80 -7.90 -8.49 -9.34
C SER A 80 -6.51 -8.15 -9.91
N GLY A 81 -5.99 -6.93 -9.65
CA GLY A 81 -4.68 -6.48 -10.16
C GLY A 81 -3.66 -6.08 -9.08
N THR A 82 -4.04 -6.17 -7.80
CA THR A 82 -3.22 -5.67 -6.70
C THR A 82 -3.45 -6.50 -5.45
N VAL A 83 -2.40 -6.76 -4.70
CA VAL A 83 -2.40 -7.30 -3.35
C VAL A 83 -1.79 -6.24 -2.44
N ILE A 84 -2.58 -5.73 -1.51
CA ILE A 84 -2.12 -4.74 -0.54
C ILE A 84 -1.75 -5.49 0.74
N LEU A 85 -0.49 -5.36 1.19
CA LEU A 85 0.01 -5.94 2.42
C LEU A 85 0.01 -4.91 3.54
N ARG A 86 -0.42 -5.34 4.72
CA ARG A 86 -0.37 -4.55 5.94
C ARG A 86 0.24 -5.38 7.06
N LEU A 87 1.24 -4.81 7.75
CA LEU A 87 1.71 -5.36 9.01
C LEU A 87 0.91 -4.73 10.14
N GLU A 88 0.05 -5.52 10.79
CA GLU A 88 -0.71 -5.11 11.96
C GLU A 88 0.09 -5.45 13.21
N ARG A 89 0.38 -4.44 14.04
CA ARG A 89 1.05 -4.63 15.33
C ARG A 89 0.02 -4.46 16.45
N GLY A 90 0.12 -5.28 17.49
CA GLY A 90 -0.67 -5.12 18.71
C GLY A 90 -0.38 -3.79 19.40
N MET A 91 -1.24 -3.41 20.35
CA MET A 91 -0.96 -2.25 21.20
C MET A 91 0.34 -2.48 21.97
N GLU A 92 1.26 -1.52 21.84
CA GLU A 92 2.49 -1.47 22.63
C GLU A 92 2.10 -1.23 24.09
N LEU A 93 2.24 -2.25 24.93
CA LEU A 93 2.14 -2.05 26.36
C LEU A 93 3.40 -1.27 26.75
N LYS A 94 3.24 -0.10 27.38
CA LYS A 94 4.34 0.73 27.91
C LYS A 94 5.07 0.04 29.08
N VAL A 95 5.57 -1.17 28.87
CA VAL A 95 6.50 -1.82 29.78
C VAL A 95 7.88 -1.64 29.17
N PRO A 96 8.83 -1.02 29.89
CA PRO A 96 10.19 -0.83 29.38
C PRO A 96 10.84 -2.19 29.08
N CYS A 97 11.17 -2.42 27.81
CA CYS A 97 11.90 -3.61 27.35
C CYS A 97 13.40 -3.38 27.43
N ASP A 98 13.88 -2.94 28.59
CA ASP A 98 15.24 -2.40 28.70
C ASP A 98 16.33 -3.48 28.55
N ASN A 99 15.94 -4.77 28.62
CA ASN A 99 16.86 -5.91 28.69
C ASN A 99 16.58 -7.02 27.66
N GLU A 100 15.55 -6.91 26.81
CA GLU A 100 15.28 -7.91 25.78
C GLU A 100 15.90 -7.46 24.46
N ALA A 101 16.68 -8.32 23.81
CA ALA A 101 17.07 -8.11 22.43
C ALA A 101 15.87 -8.41 21.54
N GLY A 102 15.45 -7.44 20.73
CA GLY A 102 14.36 -7.63 19.78
C GLY A 102 14.67 -8.82 18.88
N SER A 103 13.76 -9.78 18.83
CA SER A 103 13.93 -10.94 17.96
C SER A 103 13.40 -10.58 16.57
N ILE A 104 14.25 -10.72 15.55
CA ILE A 104 13.81 -10.64 14.16
C ILE A 104 13.06 -11.93 13.86
N ASN A 105 11.77 -11.81 13.59
CA ASN A 105 10.91 -12.93 13.30
C ASN A 105 10.29 -12.77 11.92
N GLN A 106 9.98 -13.91 11.30
CA GLN A 106 9.24 -13.94 10.04
C GLN A 106 7.75 -14.08 10.31
N VAL A 107 6.96 -13.23 9.66
CA VAL A 107 5.50 -13.35 9.59
C VAL A 107 5.09 -13.58 8.15
N SER A 108 4.03 -14.35 7.97
CA SER A 108 3.58 -14.78 6.65
C SER A 108 2.08 -14.72 6.52
N VAL A 109 1.62 -14.47 5.30
CA VAL A 109 0.22 -14.53 4.91
C VAL A 109 0.10 -15.35 3.64
N THR A 110 -0.94 -16.18 3.58
CA THR A 110 -1.27 -16.96 2.39
C THR A 110 -2.37 -16.25 1.63
N LEU A 111 -2.11 -15.99 0.35
CA LEU A 111 -3.05 -15.40 -0.59
C LEU A 111 -4.08 -16.46 -1.04
N HIS A 112 -5.32 -16.03 -1.24
CA HIS A 112 -6.40 -16.85 -1.79
C HIS A 112 -6.09 -17.27 -3.23
N SER A 113 -5.35 -16.44 -3.97
CA SER A 113 -4.92 -16.68 -5.34
C SER A 113 -3.42 -16.44 -5.49
N THR A 114 -2.79 -16.99 -6.53
CA THR A 114 -1.36 -16.78 -6.85
C THR A 114 -1.08 -15.32 -7.15
N LEU A 115 0.03 -14.74 -6.68
CA LEU A 115 0.38 -13.33 -6.90
C LEU A 115 0.46 -13.03 -8.40
N GLY A 116 1.18 -13.84 -9.16
CA GLY A 116 1.28 -13.82 -10.61
C GLY A 116 1.77 -12.46 -11.09
N SER A 117 0.97 -11.81 -11.94
CA SER A 117 1.24 -10.46 -12.43
C SER A 117 0.63 -9.35 -11.57
N ARG A 118 0.00 -9.68 -10.43
CA ARG A 118 -0.60 -8.68 -9.55
C ARG A 118 0.50 -7.90 -8.83
N ARG A 119 0.28 -6.60 -8.65
CA ARG A 119 1.22 -5.77 -7.90
C ARG A 119 1.11 -6.07 -6.42
N LEU A 120 2.24 -6.21 -5.75
CA LEU A 120 2.31 -6.27 -4.31
C LEU A 120 2.58 -4.87 -3.78
N VAL A 121 1.74 -4.34 -2.90
CA VAL A 121 1.80 -2.94 -2.45
C VAL A 121 1.83 -2.91 -0.94
N ASP A 122 2.74 -2.13 -0.36
CA ASP A 122 2.73 -1.84 1.08
C ASP A 122 1.60 -0.86 1.39
N ALA A 123 0.70 -1.22 2.32
CA ALA A 123 -0.40 -0.38 2.74
C ALA A 123 0.05 0.92 3.42
N SER A 124 1.22 0.93 4.07
CA SER A 124 1.70 2.07 4.84
C SER A 124 2.32 3.16 3.97
N THR A 125 3.05 2.78 2.93
CA THR A 125 3.70 3.71 2.00
C THR A 125 2.96 3.85 0.67
N GLY A 126 2.15 2.87 0.30
CA GLY A 126 1.52 2.76 -1.02
C GLY A 126 2.50 2.41 -2.15
N TRP A 127 3.69 1.93 -1.82
CA TRP A 127 4.76 1.60 -2.77
C TRP A 127 4.69 0.15 -3.20
N ASP A 128 5.14 -0.11 -4.44
CA ASP A 128 5.25 -1.47 -4.95
C ASP A 128 6.40 -2.19 -4.23
N LEU A 129 6.07 -3.33 -3.62
CA LEU A 129 7.01 -4.25 -3.00
C LEU A 129 7.53 -5.22 -4.06
N LYS A 130 8.84 -5.42 -4.07
CA LYS A 130 9.49 -6.41 -4.94
C LYS A 130 9.80 -7.66 -4.13
N PRO A 131 9.00 -8.74 -4.25
CA PRO A 131 9.30 -9.97 -3.54
C PRO A 131 10.59 -10.59 -4.09
N SER A 132 11.43 -11.06 -3.17
CA SER A 132 12.53 -11.98 -3.51
C SER A 132 12.01 -13.41 -3.50
N PRO A 133 12.52 -14.29 -4.38
CA PRO A 133 12.29 -15.72 -4.23
C PRO A 133 12.85 -16.18 -2.87
N ARG A 134 12.18 -17.16 -2.27
CA ARG A 134 12.57 -17.70 -0.95
C ARG A 134 13.74 -18.67 -1.06
#